data_AF-A0A954GUP8-F1
#
_entry.id   AF-A0A954GUP8-F1
#
_cell.length_a   1.000
_cell.length_b   1.000
_cell.length_c   1.000
_cell.angle_alpha   90.00
_cell.angle_beta   90.00
_cell.angle_gamma   90.00
#
_symmetry.space_group_name_H-M   'P 1'
#
loop_
_entity.id
_entity.type
_entity.pdbx_description
1 polymer ?
#
loop_
_entity_poly.entity_id
_entity_poly.type
_entity_poly.pdbx_seq_one_letter_code
_entity_poly.pdbx_strand_id
1 'polypeptide(L)'
;WNAFVFSLTLPIAAIAAAKYFIPFYRNSHEVSAYTHLEARFGPWARTYTMMCYLLTQIARIGAILYGVALVLNTLLGWDMTWTIVITGTLVVLYTMLGGIEAVIWTDVIQSIILIIGAALALGTLIWDMPGGAGQIVEIAREHGKFSLGGFGLSLTEATVWVTAMYGIFINLNNFGIDQDMVQRYHVARSEKEAVKAAWTMALLYVPV
;
A
#
# COMPACT_ATOMS: atom_id res chain seq x y z
N TRP A 1 8.16 -4.13 -16.31
CA TRP A 1 8.50 -4.14 -14.88
C TRP A 1 8.97 -2.78 -14.35
N ASN A 2 8.65 -1.65 -14.98
CA ASN A 2 9.01 -0.35 -14.39
C ASN A 2 8.41 -0.16 -12.98
N ALA A 3 7.16 -0.58 -12.76
CA ALA A 3 6.55 -0.57 -11.43
C ALA A 3 7.31 -1.40 -10.37
N PHE A 4 8.04 -2.46 -10.76
CA PHE A 4 8.87 -3.23 -9.83
C PHE A 4 9.99 -2.37 -9.21
N VAL A 5 10.47 -1.35 -9.94
CA VAL A 5 11.44 -0.38 -9.39
C VAL A 5 10.87 0.34 -8.18
N PHE A 6 9.57 0.65 -8.16
CA PHE A 6 8.90 1.22 -6.99
C PHE A 6 8.98 0.25 -5.80
N SER A 7 8.64 -1.02 -6.01
CA SER A 7 8.68 -2.07 -4.97
C SER A 7 10.08 -2.25 -4.38
N LEU A 8 11.14 -2.13 -5.21
CA LEU A 8 12.54 -2.19 -4.75
C LEU A 8 12.96 -1.06 -3.81
N THR A 9 12.21 0.05 -3.74
CA THR A 9 12.51 1.17 -2.83
C THR A 9 11.96 0.96 -1.41
N LEU A 10 11.05 0.00 -1.22
CA LEU A 10 10.43 -0.26 0.08
C LEU A 10 11.42 -0.67 1.18
N PRO A 11 12.41 -1.54 0.94
CA PRO A 11 13.44 -1.84 1.95
C PRO A 11 14.19 -0.59 2.42
N ILE A 12 14.44 0.37 1.53
CA ILE A 12 15.12 1.64 1.87
C ILE A 12 14.24 2.46 2.82
N ALA A 13 12.95 2.57 2.51
CA ALA A 13 11.99 3.25 3.38
C ALA A 13 11.81 2.51 4.72
N ALA A 14 11.82 1.17 4.72
CA ALA A 14 11.74 0.35 5.94
C ALA A 14 12.96 0.54 6.86
N ILE A 15 14.17 0.73 6.31
CA ILE A 15 15.35 1.10 7.10
C ILE A 15 15.14 2.45 7.79
N ALA A 16 14.64 3.46 7.06
CA ALA A 16 14.36 4.76 7.63
C ALA A 16 13.26 4.69 8.70
N ALA A 17 12.21 3.89 8.46
CA ALA A 17 11.14 3.64 9.42
C ALA A 17 11.68 3.01 10.70
N ALA A 18 12.47 1.95 10.57
CA ALA A 18 13.04 1.22 11.70
C ALA A 18 13.99 2.07 12.55
N LYS A 19 14.79 2.92 11.91
CA LYS A 19 15.81 3.72 12.59
C LYS A 19 15.28 5.03 13.14
N TYR A 20 14.35 5.68 12.45
CA TYR A 20 13.92 7.05 12.78
C TYR A 20 12.44 7.14 13.14
N PHE A 21 11.52 6.69 12.27
CA PHE A 21 10.09 6.95 12.46
C PHE A 21 9.48 6.14 13.60
N ILE A 22 9.75 4.83 13.67
CA ILE A 22 9.15 3.95 14.68
C ILE A 22 9.60 4.34 16.10
N PRO A 23 10.91 4.52 16.38
CA PRO A 23 11.34 4.98 17.70
C PRO A 23 10.78 6.36 18.03
N PHE A 24 10.71 7.28 17.05
CA PHE A 24 10.18 8.61 17.25
C PHE A 24 8.71 8.59 17.68
N TYR A 25 7.83 7.94 16.92
CA TYR A 25 6.40 7.92 17.23
C TYR A 25 6.10 7.13 18.49
N ARG A 26 6.74 5.98 18.71
CA ARG A 26 6.46 5.17 19.90
C ARG A 26 6.93 5.80 21.20
N ASN A 27 7.97 6.64 21.17
CA ASN A 27 8.41 7.41 22.33
C ASN A 27 7.61 8.72 22.50
N SER A 28 6.91 9.16 21.45
CA SER A 28 5.94 10.24 21.55
C SER A 28 4.65 9.71 22.19
N HIS A 29 4.06 10.48 23.11
CA HIS A 29 2.76 10.13 23.71
C HIS A 29 1.58 10.47 22.79
N GLU A 30 1.88 10.97 21.59
CA GLU A 30 0.92 11.48 20.62
C GLU A 30 0.60 10.40 19.59
N VAL A 31 -0.68 10.05 19.46
CA VAL A 31 -1.16 9.01 18.52
C VAL A 31 -1.27 9.55 17.08
N SER A 32 -1.30 10.87 16.90
CA SER A 32 -1.37 11.50 15.59
C SER A 32 0.01 11.92 15.09
N ALA A 33 0.32 11.52 13.85
CA ALA A 33 1.52 11.97 13.15
C ALA A 33 1.61 13.50 13.07
N TYR A 34 0.45 14.17 13.01
CA TYR A 34 0.35 15.60 12.79
C TYR A 34 0.48 16.43 14.06
N THR A 35 0.35 15.84 15.26
CA THR A 35 0.57 16.60 16.51
C THR A 35 2.01 17.08 16.61
N HIS A 36 2.97 16.33 16.06
CA HIS A 36 4.36 16.77 16.02
C HIS A 36 4.53 18.06 15.20
N LEU A 37 3.80 18.20 14.09
CA LEU A 37 3.84 19.41 13.28
C LEU A 37 3.29 20.62 14.02
N GLU A 38 2.25 20.43 14.84
CA GLU A 38 1.76 21.48 15.74
C GLU A 38 2.80 21.91 16.76
N ALA A 39 3.46 20.97 17.42
CA ALA A 39 4.50 21.28 18.41
C ALA A 39 5.69 22.04 17.78
N ARG A 40 6.02 21.76 16.51
CA ARG A 40 7.19 22.36 15.84
C ARG A 40 6.90 23.67 15.10
N PHE A 41 5.74 23.78 14.46
CA PHE A 41 5.39 24.86 13.52
C PHE A 41 4.12 25.63 13.91
N GLY A 42 3.36 25.13 14.88
CA GLY A 42 2.12 25.72 15.38
C GLY A 42 0.85 25.06 14.83
N PRO A 43 -0.33 25.38 15.40
CA PRO A 43 -1.59 24.69 15.10
C PRO A 43 -2.00 24.71 13.62
N TRP A 44 -1.66 25.79 12.89
CA TRP A 44 -1.96 25.92 11.46
C TRP A 44 -1.36 24.79 10.62
N ALA A 45 -0.14 24.33 10.97
CA ALA A 45 0.56 23.29 10.24
C ALA A 45 -0.13 21.94 10.39
N ARG A 46 -0.59 21.62 11.62
CA ARG A 46 -1.40 20.43 11.87
C ARG A 46 -2.71 20.46 11.09
N THR A 47 -3.45 21.56 11.17
CA THR A 47 -4.74 21.67 10.45
C THR A 47 -4.54 21.51 8.94
N TYR A 48 -3.51 22.16 8.38
CA TYR A 48 -3.20 22.04 6.96
C TYR A 48 -2.89 20.60 6.56
N THR A 49 -1.94 19.94 7.23
CA THR A 49 -1.53 18.58 6.86
C THR A 49 -2.64 17.55 7.09
N MET A 50 -3.40 17.68 8.19
CA MET A 50 -4.55 16.81 8.47
C MET A 50 -5.63 16.95 7.39
N MET A 51 -5.94 18.16 6.94
CA MET A 51 -6.93 18.38 5.88
C MET A 51 -6.47 17.77 4.55
N CYS A 52 -5.20 17.98 4.16
CA CYS A 52 -4.63 17.35 2.97
C CYS A 52 -4.69 15.82 3.05
N TYR A 53 -4.37 15.24 4.21
CA TYR A 53 -4.46 13.80 4.43
C TYR A 53 -5.89 13.29 4.27
N LEU A 54 -6.86 13.90 4.95
CA LEU A 54 -8.26 13.48 4.88
C LEU A 54 -8.82 13.53 3.46
N LEU A 55 -8.53 14.60 2.71
CA LEU A 55 -8.94 14.71 1.31
C LEU A 55 -8.32 13.61 0.44
N THR A 56 -7.03 13.31 0.65
CA THR A 56 -6.34 12.24 -0.06
C THR A 56 -6.96 10.88 0.25
N GLN A 57 -7.32 10.63 1.52
CA GLN A 57 -7.95 9.37 1.92
C GLN A 57 -9.38 9.22 1.40
N ILE A 58 -10.17 10.30 1.35
CA ILE A 58 -11.50 10.27 0.72
C ILE A 58 -11.37 9.89 -0.77
N ALA A 59 -10.45 10.52 -1.49
CA ALA A 59 -10.21 10.20 -2.90
C ALA A 59 -9.74 8.74 -3.08
N ARG A 60 -8.81 8.28 -2.23
CA ARG A 60 -8.30 6.91 -2.25
C ARG A 60 -9.39 5.87 -2.00
N ILE A 61 -10.20 6.04 -0.95
CA ILE A 61 -11.29 5.13 -0.62
C ILE A 61 -12.34 5.11 -1.74
N GLY A 62 -12.66 6.27 -2.31
CA GLY A 62 -13.56 6.37 -3.46
C GLY A 62 -13.05 5.58 -4.68
N ALA A 63 -11.77 5.71 -5.01
CA ALA A 63 -11.15 4.95 -6.10
C ALA A 63 -11.16 3.43 -5.84
N ILE A 64 -10.92 3.00 -4.59
CA ILE A 64 -10.97 1.58 -4.21
C ILE A 64 -12.38 1.02 -4.36
N LEU A 65 -13.39 1.69 -3.80
CA LEU A 65 -14.80 1.25 -3.89
C LEU A 65 -15.28 1.19 -5.35
N TYR A 66 -14.91 2.18 -6.16
CA TYR A 66 -15.18 2.17 -7.59
C TYR A 66 -14.52 0.98 -8.28
N GLY A 67 -13.24 0.70 -7.99
CA GLY A 67 -12.52 -0.44 -8.56
C GLY A 67 -13.17 -1.79 -8.24
N VAL A 68 -13.58 -1.99 -6.98
CA VAL A 68 -14.31 -3.20 -6.56
C VAL A 68 -15.64 -3.33 -7.32
N ALA A 69 -16.40 -2.23 -7.39
CA ALA A 69 -17.69 -2.25 -8.07
C ALA A 69 -17.57 -2.47 -9.58
N LEU A 70 -16.50 -1.98 -10.21
CA LEU A 70 -16.23 -2.19 -11.63
C LEU A 70 -15.95 -3.67 -11.92
N VAL A 71 -15.13 -4.31 -11.10
CA VAL A 71 -14.81 -5.74 -11.24
C VAL A 71 -16.06 -6.60 -11.01
N LEU A 72 -16.87 -6.31 -10.00
CA LEU A 72 -18.10 -7.06 -9.75
C LEU A 72 -19.17 -6.83 -10.82
N ASN A 73 -19.30 -5.61 -11.35
CA ASN A 73 -20.20 -5.33 -12.46
C ASN A 73 -19.79 -6.10 -13.72
N THR A 74 -18.49 -6.11 -14.06
CA THR A 74 -17.98 -6.80 -15.26
C THR A 74 -18.08 -8.32 -15.17
N LEU A 75 -17.86 -8.90 -13.99
CA LEU A 75 -17.89 -10.37 -13.82
C LEU A 75 -19.30 -10.92 -13.54
N LEU A 76 -20.11 -10.21 -12.74
CA LEU A 76 -21.39 -10.70 -12.21
C LEU A 76 -22.60 -9.90 -12.70
N GLY A 77 -22.39 -8.79 -13.41
CA GLY A 77 -23.48 -7.90 -13.87
C GLY A 77 -24.12 -7.08 -12.75
N TRP A 78 -23.50 -6.99 -11.57
CA TRP A 78 -24.07 -6.29 -10.42
C TRP A 78 -24.11 -4.78 -10.64
N ASP A 79 -25.17 -4.13 -10.16
CA ASP A 79 -25.27 -2.67 -10.24
C ASP A 79 -24.14 -2.01 -9.43
N MET A 80 -23.48 -1.04 -10.07
CA MET A 80 -22.29 -0.41 -9.52
C MET A 80 -22.61 0.45 -8.31
N THR A 81 -23.73 1.20 -8.34
CA THR A 81 -24.16 2.06 -7.25
C THR A 81 -24.49 1.24 -6.01
N TRP A 82 -25.29 0.18 -6.17
CA TRP A 82 -25.64 -0.71 -5.05
C TRP A 82 -24.42 -1.42 -4.48
N THR A 83 -23.49 -1.86 -5.34
CA THR A 83 -22.25 -2.49 -4.88
C THR A 83 -21.43 -1.54 -4.01
N ILE A 84 -21.26 -0.27 -4.42
CA ILE A 84 -20.55 0.75 -3.63
C ILE A 84 -21.26 1.02 -2.30
N VAL A 85 -22.58 1.22 -2.32
CA VAL A 85 -23.35 1.55 -1.11
C VAL A 85 -23.30 0.40 -0.11
N ILE A 86 -23.51 -0.84 -0.56
CA ILE A 86 -23.52 -2.02 0.32
C ILE A 86 -22.13 -2.27 0.89
N THR A 87 -21.10 -2.31 0.05
CA THR A 87 -19.72 -2.57 0.52
C THR A 87 -19.22 -1.47 1.44
N GLY A 88 -19.43 -0.20 1.09
CA GLY A 88 -19.07 0.93 1.95
C GLY A 88 -19.79 0.90 3.30
N THR A 89 -21.09 0.60 3.31
CA THR A 89 -21.86 0.48 4.56
C THR A 89 -21.33 -0.64 5.43
N LEU A 90 -21.06 -1.83 4.87
CA LEU A 90 -20.49 -2.94 5.61
C LEU A 90 -19.12 -2.59 6.20
N VAL A 91 -18.26 -1.92 5.43
CA VAL A 91 -16.94 -1.47 5.89
C VAL A 91 -17.05 -0.51 7.06
N VAL A 92 -17.93 0.50 6.97
CA VAL A 92 -18.19 1.44 8.06
C VAL A 92 -18.70 0.70 9.29
N LEU A 93 -19.65 -0.22 9.15
CA LEU A 93 -20.25 -0.94 10.27
C LEU A 93 -19.21 -1.75 11.06
N TYR A 94 -18.42 -2.61 10.40
CA TYR A 94 -17.45 -3.43 11.13
C TYR A 94 -16.31 -2.60 11.71
N THR A 95 -15.93 -1.51 11.03
CA THR A 95 -14.86 -0.61 11.50
C THR A 95 -15.30 0.18 12.73
N MET A 96 -16.55 0.66 12.77
CA MET A 96 -17.10 1.35 13.95
C MET A 96 -17.27 0.40 15.14
N LEU A 97 -17.72 -0.84 14.92
CA LEU A 97 -17.98 -1.79 15.99
C LEU A 97 -16.70 -2.36 16.61
N GLY A 98 -15.68 -2.64 15.79
CA GLY A 98 -14.48 -3.35 16.23
C GLY A 98 -13.23 -2.48 16.40
N GLY A 99 -13.26 -1.23 15.93
CA GLY A 99 -12.12 -0.33 16.00
C GLY A 99 -10.88 -0.85 15.26
N ILE A 100 -9.71 -0.36 15.65
CA ILE A 100 -8.43 -0.67 14.97
C ILE A 100 -8.07 -2.16 15.03
N GLU A 101 -8.46 -2.87 16.10
CA GLU A 101 -8.17 -4.30 16.23
C GLU A 101 -8.93 -5.12 15.19
N ALA A 102 -10.22 -4.85 15.00
CA ALA A 102 -11.00 -5.52 13.96
C ALA A 102 -10.47 -5.21 12.57
N VAL A 103 -10.10 -3.95 12.30
CA VAL A 103 -9.49 -3.54 11.02
C VAL A 103 -8.23 -4.36 10.74
N ILE A 104 -7.34 -4.50 11.72
CA ILE A 104 -6.10 -5.29 11.56
C ILE A 104 -6.40 -6.76 11.27
N TRP A 105 -7.35 -7.37 11.99
CA TRP A 105 -7.72 -8.77 11.73
C TRP A 105 -8.38 -8.97 10.38
N THR A 106 -9.23 -8.04 9.94
CA THR A 106 -9.81 -8.09 8.59
C THR A 106 -8.72 -7.95 7.52
N ASP A 107 -7.74 -7.07 7.71
CA ASP A 107 -6.62 -6.88 6.78
C ASP A 107 -5.77 -8.15 6.67
N VAL A 108 -5.52 -8.85 7.78
CA VAL A 108 -4.78 -10.13 7.79
C VAL A 108 -5.49 -11.17 6.95
N ILE A 109 -6.81 -11.35 7.16
CA ILE A 109 -7.61 -12.32 6.41
C ILE A 109 -7.63 -11.95 4.92
N GLN A 110 -7.86 -10.67 4.59
CA GLN A 110 -7.86 -10.17 3.21
C GLN A 110 -6.50 -10.38 2.53
N SER A 111 -5.39 -10.15 3.24
CA SER A 111 -4.04 -10.36 2.71
C SER A 111 -3.77 -11.83 2.40
N ILE A 112 -4.21 -12.74 3.27
CA ILE A 112 -4.11 -14.19 3.04
C ILE A 112 -4.94 -14.60 1.81
N ILE A 113 -6.19 -14.14 1.73
CA ILE A 113 -7.07 -14.42 0.58
C ILE A 113 -6.46 -13.88 -0.71
N LEU A 114 -5.90 -12.67 -0.69
CA LEU A 114 -5.25 -12.05 -1.85
C LEU A 114 -4.05 -12.87 -2.33
N ILE A 115 -3.16 -13.29 -1.41
CA ILE A 115 -1.97 -14.08 -1.74
C ILE A 115 -2.38 -15.44 -2.33
N ILE A 116 -3.34 -16.12 -1.71
CA ILE A 116 -3.86 -17.40 -2.22
C ILE A 116 -4.50 -17.21 -3.60
N GLY A 117 -5.32 -16.18 -3.77
CA GLY A 117 -5.95 -15.86 -5.04
C GLY A 117 -4.94 -15.57 -6.14
N ALA A 118 -3.91 -14.79 -5.85
CA ALA A 118 -2.82 -14.50 -6.78
C ALA A 118 -2.03 -15.77 -7.15
N ALA A 119 -1.73 -16.63 -6.19
CA ALA A 119 -1.04 -17.90 -6.43
C ALA A 119 -1.88 -18.87 -7.29
N LEU A 120 -3.18 -18.96 -7.03
CA LEU A 120 -4.11 -19.77 -7.83
C LEU A 120 -4.27 -19.22 -9.26
N ALA A 121 -4.39 -17.90 -9.41
CA ALA A 121 -4.44 -17.25 -10.72
C ALA A 121 -3.14 -17.50 -11.52
N LEU A 122 -1.98 -17.37 -10.89
CA LEU A 122 -0.70 -17.66 -11.53
C LEU A 122 -0.58 -19.15 -11.89
N GLY A 123 -0.99 -20.05 -10.99
CA GLY A 123 -0.93 -21.50 -11.21
C GLY A 123 -1.83 -21.96 -12.36
N THR A 124 -3.06 -21.45 -12.45
CA THR A 124 -3.99 -21.74 -13.55
C THR A 124 -3.47 -21.21 -14.89
N LEU A 125 -2.93 -19.98 -14.91
CA LEU A 125 -2.30 -19.42 -16.12
C LEU A 125 -1.11 -20.27 -16.62
N ILE A 126 -0.30 -20.82 -15.71
CA ILE A 126 0.82 -21.70 -16.07
C ILE A 126 0.31 -23.04 -16.58
N TRP A 127 -0.72 -23.61 -15.95
CA TRP A 127 -1.28 -24.91 -16.31
C TRP A 127 -1.97 -24.89 -17.67
N ASP A 128 -2.69 -23.81 -17.98
CA ASP A 128 -3.41 -23.67 -19.25
C ASP A 128 -2.49 -23.30 -20.42
N MET A 129 -1.20 -23.02 -20.17
CA MET A 129 -0.23 -22.73 -21.23
C MET A 129 0.42 -24.01 -21.76
N PRO A 130 0.37 -24.27 -23.09
CA PRO A 130 0.92 -25.48 -23.70
C PRO A 130 2.41 -25.73 -23.43
N GLY A 131 3.21 -24.66 -23.33
CA GLY A 131 4.65 -24.69 -23.03
C GLY A 131 4.99 -24.38 -21.57
N GLY A 132 3.99 -24.34 -20.68
CA GLY A 132 4.14 -24.07 -19.26
C GLY A 132 4.84 -22.75 -18.92
N ALA A 133 5.55 -22.72 -17.79
CA ALA A 133 6.20 -21.51 -17.29
C ALA A 133 7.32 -20.98 -18.22
N GLY A 134 7.98 -21.85 -18.99
CA GLY A 134 9.01 -21.44 -19.95
C GLY A 134 8.45 -20.52 -21.05
N GLN A 135 7.29 -20.88 -21.57
CA GLN A 135 6.59 -20.10 -22.59
C GLN A 135 6.17 -18.71 -22.07
N ILE A 136 5.74 -18.60 -20.81
CA ILE A 136 5.41 -17.30 -20.19
C ILE A 136 6.62 -16.36 -20.21
N VAL A 137 7.77 -16.87 -19.79
CA VAL A 137 9.00 -16.08 -19.71
C VAL A 137 9.47 -15.67 -21.11
N GLU A 138 9.35 -16.55 -22.10
CA GLU A 138 9.68 -16.25 -23.48
C GLU A 138 8.79 -15.13 -24.04
N ILE A 139 7.46 -15.28 -23.95
CA ILE A 139 6.50 -14.26 -24.39
C ILE A 139 6.75 -12.92 -23.67
N ALA A 140 6.97 -12.97 -22.35
CA ALA A 140 7.24 -11.77 -21.55
C ALA A 140 8.55 -11.08 -21.97
N ARG A 141 9.57 -11.85 -22.37
CA ARG A 141 10.83 -11.32 -22.89
C ARG A 141 10.64 -10.68 -24.27
N GLU A 142 9.95 -11.35 -25.18
CA GLU A 142 9.65 -10.84 -26.52
C GLU A 142 8.89 -9.52 -26.48
N HIS A 143 7.93 -9.40 -25.55
CA HIS A 143 7.13 -8.19 -25.37
C HIS A 143 7.79 -7.16 -24.42
N GLY A 144 9.06 -7.35 -24.06
CA GLY A 144 9.82 -6.41 -23.22
C GLY A 144 9.24 -6.21 -21.81
N LYS A 145 8.43 -7.14 -21.30
CA LYS A 145 7.74 -7.01 -20.00
C LYS A 145 8.67 -7.04 -18.80
N PHE A 146 9.88 -7.60 -18.96
CA PHE A 146 10.96 -7.56 -17.95
C PHE A 146 11.74 -6.25 -17.89
N SER A 147 11.50 -5.32 -18.83
CA SER A 147 12.17 -4.02 -18.80
C SER A 147 11.77 -3.23 -17.54
N LEU A 148 12.78 -2.70 -16.83
CA LEU A 148 12.61 -1.79 -15.70
C LEU A 148 12.32 -0.34 -16.16
N GLY A 149 12.27 -0.09 -17.45
CA GLY A 149 12.18 1.24 -18.05
C GLY A 149 13.52 1.71 -18.61
N GLY A 150 13.51 2.90 -19.21
CA GLY A 150 14.73 3.52 -19.73
C GLY A 150 15.70 3.91 -18.61
N PHE A 151 16.99 3.78 -18.87
CA PHE A 151 18.06 4.27 -17.97
C PHE A 151 18.51 5.72 -18.27
N GLY A 152 17.84 6.38 -19.22
CA GLY A 152 18.09 7.79 -19.54
C GLY A 152 17.69 8.72 -18.39
N LEU A 153 18.23 9.94 -18.39
CA LEU A 153 17.95 10.96 -17.37
C LEU A 153 16.74 11.85 -17.73
N SER A 154 15.86 11.39 -18.62
CA SER A 154 14.64 12.11 -18.96
C SER A 154 13.73 12.18 -17.73
N LEU A 155 13.27 13.39 -17.40
CA LEU A 155 12.34 13.64 -16.29
C LEU A 155 10.88 13.59 -16.73
N THR A 156 10.60 13.54 -18.03
CA THR A 156 9.24 13.48 -18.59
C THR A 156 8.76 12.05 -18.81
N GLU A 157 9.66 11.07 -18.71
CA GLU A 157 9.36 9.66 -18.89
C GLU A 157 9.52 8.91 -17.56
N ALA A 158 8.78 7.81 -17.39
CA ALA A 158 8.93 6.90 -16.26
C ALA A 158 10.21 6.05 -16.41
N THR A 159 11.36 6.71 -16.35
CA THR A 159 12.68 6.07 -16.34
C THR A 159 12.92 5.37 -15.01
N VAL A 160 13.92 4.49 -14.95
CA VAL A 160 14.30 3.81 -13.70
C VAL A 160 14.57 4.84 -12.60
N TRP A 161 15.23 5.96 -12.92
CA TRP A 161 15.57 7.01 -11.97
C TRP A 161 14.36 7.78 -11.46
N VAL A 162 13.43 8.16 -12.36
CA VAL A 162 12.20 8.85 -11.99
C VAL A 162 11.33 7.95 -11.12
N THR A 163 11.14 6.69 -11.50
CA THR A 163 10.34 5.73 -10.74
C THR A 163 10.97 5.40 -9.39
N ALA A 164 12.30 5.26 -9.31
CA ALA A 164 13.00 5.05 -8.04
C ALA A 164 12.90 6.26 -7.11
N MET A 165 13.11 7.47 -7.63
CA MET A 165 12.98 8.70 -6.84
C MET A 165 11.55 8.85 -6.31
N TYR A 166 10.56 8.71 -7.20
CA TYR A 166 9.14 8.71 -6.83
C TYR A 166 8.85 7.65 -5.74
N GLY A 167 9.32 6.41 -5.94
CA GLY A 167 9.15 5.33 -4.98
C GLY A 167 9.74 5.61 -3.61
N ILE A 168 10.97 6.14 -3.55
CA ILE A 168 11.60 6.49 -2.28
C ILE A 168 10.77 7.52 -1.52
N PHE A 169 10.35 8.61 -2.17
CA PHE A 169 9.59 9.67 -1.50
C PHE A 169 8.21 9.20 -1.06
N ILE A 170 7.49 8.47 -1.92
CA ILE A 170 6.17 7.94 -1.58
C ILE A 170 6.26 6.91 -0.46
N ASN A 171 7.22 5.99 -0.51
CA ASN A 171 7.37 4.99 0.54
C ASN A 171 7.82 5.64 1.86
N LEU A 172 8.74 6.60 1.85
CA LEU A 172 9.07 7.38 3.05
C LEU A 172 7.86 8.15 3.59
N ASN A 173 7.00 8.69 2.73
CA ASN A 173 5.76 9.33 3.14
C ASN A 173 4.83 8.34 3.84
N ASN A 174 4.62 7.16 3.23
CA ASN A 174 3.78 6.10 3.78
C ASN A 174 4.28 5.62 5.16
N PHE A 175 5.58 5.33 5.31
CA PHE A 175 6.15 4.90 6.59
C PHE A 175 6.30 6.03 7.62
N GLY A 176 6.45 7.28 7.16
CA GLY A 176 6.86 8.39 8.00
C GLY A 176 5.73 9.30 8.47
N ILE A 177 4.68 9.50 7.67
CA ILE A 177 3.63 10.48 7.97
C ILE A 177 2.20 10.01 7.67
N ASP A 178 2.01 8.84 7.07
CA ASP A 178 0.67 8.27 6.90
C ASP A 178 0.13 7.84 8.27
N GLN A 179 -1.03 8.39 8.63
CA GLN A 179 -1.67 8.15 9.91
C GLN A 179 -2.03 6.66 10.12
N ASP A 180 -2.35 5.91 9.05
CA ASP A 180 -2.63 4.46 9.16
C ASP A 180 -1.39 3.69 9.64
N MET A 181 -0.21 4.01 9.09
CA MET A 181 1.06 3.39 9.51
C MET A 181 1.46 3.82 10.92
N VAL A 182 1.35 5.11 11.24
CA VAL A 182 1.68 5.63 12.57
C VAL A 182 0.82 4.96 13.66
N GLN A 183 -0.49 4.78 13.41
CA GLN A 183 -1.36 4.06 14.33
C GLN A 183 -0.92 2.60 14.53
N ARG A 184 -0.53 1.90 13.45
CA ARG A 184 -0.01 0.53 13.53
C ARG A 184 1.26 0.44 14.38
N TYR A 185 2.10 1.48 14.39
CA TYR A 185 3.26 1.53 15.27
C TYR A 185 2.88 1.60 16.74
N HIS A 186 1.80 2.30 17.12
CA HIS A 186 1.39 2.41 18.52
C HIS A 186 0.71 1.14 19.06
N VAL A 187 -0.08 0.45 18.23
CA VAL A 187 -0.76 -0.80 18.63
C VAL A 187 0.16 -2.01 18.69
N ALA A 188 1.35 -1.92 18.08
CA ALA A 188 2.35 -2.98 18.20
C ALA A 188 2.81 -3.16 19.66
N ARG A 189 3.04 -4.42 20.07
CA ARG A 189 3.38 -4.77 21.46
C ARG A 189 4.69 -4.16 21.95
N SER A 190 5.65 -3.96 21.04
CA SER A 190 6.95 -3.35 21.36
C SER A 190 7.52 -2.68 20.11
N GLU A 191 8.56 -1.85 20.31
CA GLU A 191 9.30 -1.25 19.19
C GLU A 191 9.88 -2.32 18.26
N LYS A 192 10.43 -3.40 18.82
CA LYS A 192 10.96 -4.53 18.04
C LYS A 192 9.90 -5.18 17.17
N GLU A 193 8.68 -5.36 17.71
CA GLU A 193 7.56 -5.92 16.94
C GLU A 193 7.08 -4.94 15.86
N ALA A 194 7.06 -3.63 16.12
CA ALA A 194 6.74 -2.62 15.11
C ALA A 194 7.76 -2.61 13.96
N VAL A 195 9.06 -2.68 14.27
CA VAL A 195 10.14 -2.79 13.28
C VAL A 195 9.98 -4.07 12.46
N LYS A 196 9.73 -5.21 13.13
CA LYS A 196 9.51 -6.50 12.46
C LYS A 196 8.29 -6.45 11.53
N ALA A 197 7.20 -5.80 11.95
CA ALA A 197 6.01 -5.62 11.12
C ALA A 197 6.31 -4.77 9.88
N ALA A 198 7.03 -3.65 10.03
CA ALA A 198 7.44 -2.80 8.92
C ALA A 198 8.31 -3.56 7.89
N TRP A 199 9.26 -4.38 8.36
CA TRP A 199 10.06 -5.25 7.48
C TRP A 199 9.23 -6.33 6.81
N THR A 200 8.28 -6.93 7.52
CA THR A 200 7.40 -7.96 6.96
C THR A 200 6.56 -7.38 5.83
N MET A 201 5.99 -6.18 6.03
CA MET A 201 5.26 -5.45 4.99
C MET A 201 6.15 -5.14 3.77
N ALA A 202 7.35 -4.61 3.99
CA ALA A 202 8.26 -4.27 2.90
C ALA A 202 8.64 -5.53 2.08
N LEU A 203 8.99 -6.63 2.74
CA LEU A 203 9.43 -7.86 2.08
C LEU A 203 8.30 -8.59 1.36
N LEU A 204 7.08 -8.59 1.92
CA LEU A 204 5.92 -9.21 1.27
C LEU A 204 5.46 -8.44 0.02
N TYR A 205 5.70 -7.13 -0.03
CA TYR A 205 5.32 -6.32 -1.19
C TYR A 205 6.36 -6.35 -2.31
N VAL A 206 7.65 -6.53 -2.03
CA VAL A 206 8.71 -6.54 -3.07
C VAL A 206 8.37 -7.42 -4.30
N PRO A 207 7.83 -8.64 -4.16
CA PRO A 207 7.49 -9.49 -5.31
C PRO A 207 6.29 -9.03 -6.15
N VAL A 208 5.55 -8.02 -5.68
CA VAL A 208 4.35 -7.43 -6.32
C VAL A 208 4.76 -6.23 -7.17
#